data_AF-A0A6J1PCW4-F1
#
_entry.id   AF-A0A6J1PCW4-F1
#
_cell.length_a   1.000
_cell.length_b   1.000
_cell.length_c   1.000
_cell.angle_alpha   90.00
_cell.angle_beta   90.00
_cell.angle_gamma   90.00
#
_symmetry.space_group_name_H-M   'P 1'
#
loop_
_entity.id
_entity.type
_entity.pdbx_description
1 polymer ?
#
loop_
_entity_poly.entity_id
_entity_poly.type
_entity_poly.pdbx_seq_one_letter_code
_entity_poly.pdbx_strand_id
1 'polypeptide(L)'
;MVLFVSDTLVICCLGFTIVASIGRPDAFNSIIKNTLFYFIMNSEAFVFCFAGEYLSTKSKSIGDAAYDSFWYELDSKDSRNILLLILRSQNQLTITIGKIMNLSLEQFSNIIKTSASYISILLAMY
;
A
#
# COMPACT_ATOMS: atom_id res chain seq x y z
N MET A 1 9.31 4.47 3.30
CA MET A 1 9.26 5.87 2.80
C MET A 1 9.98 5.95 1.48
N VAL A 2 11.26 5.55 1.43
CA VAL A 2 12.07 5.51 0.19
C VAL A 2 11.39 4.71 -0.93
N LEU A 3 10.86 3.51 -0.65
CA LEU A 3 10.18 2.68 -1.67
C LEU A 3 8.99 3.38 -2.34
N PHE A 4 8.08 3.97 -1.55
CA PHE A 4 6.89 4.63 -2.06
C PHE A 4 7.16 5.93 -2.81
N VAL A 5 8.12 6.71 -2.33
CA VAL A 5 8.58 7.94 -3.02
C VAL A 5 9.28 7.58 -4.33
N SER A 6 10.08 6.50 -4.32
CA SER A 6 10.69 5.96 -5.54
C SER A 6 9.62 5.49 -6.54
N ASP A 7 8.59 4.79 -6.07
CA ASP A 7 7.54 4.25 -6.94
C ASP A 7 6.69 5.37 -7.57
N THR A 8 6.33 6.40 -6.81
CA THR A 8 5.65 7.59 -7.35
C THR A 8 6.49 8.35 -8.37
N LEU A 9 7.79 8.54 -8.11
CA LEU A 9 8.71 9.16 -9.07
C LEU A 9 8.85 8.33 -10.35
N VAL A 10 8.97 7.01 -10.21
CA VAL A 10 9.07 6.08 -11.35
C VAL A 10 7.79 6.10 -12.19
N ILE A 11 6.61 6.07 -11.56
CA ILE A 11 5.31 6.17 -12.22
C ILE A 11 5.19 7.49 -13.02
N CYS A 12 5.58 8.63 -12.42
CA CYS A 12 5.52 9.93 -13.10
C CYS A 12 6.48 10.01 -14.29
N CYS A 13 7.73 9.54 -14.13
CA CYS A 13 8.73 9.51 -15.21
C CYS A 13 8.34 8.56 -16.34
N LEU A 14 7.73 7.41 -16.03
CA LEU A 14 7.21 6.47 -17.03
C LEU A 14 6.01 7.04 -17.79
N GLY A 15 5.08 7.70 -17.08
CA GLY A 15 3.95 8.39 -17.72
C GLY A 15 4.42 9.45 -18.72
N PHE A 16 5.41 10.26 -18.32
CA PHE A 16 6.00 11.28 -19.21
C PHE A 16 6.71 10.67 -20.42
N THR A 17 7.50 9.61 -20.23
CA THR A 17 8.22 8.96 -21.34
C THR A 17 7.29 8.24 -22.31
N ILE A 18 6.15 7.71 -21.85
CA ILE A 18 5.10 7.17 -22.74
C ILE A 18 4.51 8.29 -23.59
N VAL A 19 4.10 9.42 -22.98
CA VAL A 19 3.54 10.57 -23.72
C VAL A 19 4.55 11.14 -24.71
N ALA A 20 5.81 11.32 -24.31
CA ALA A 20 6.88 11.85 -25.17
C ALA A 20 7.29 10.87 -26.30
N SER A 21 6.96 9.59 -26.18
CA SER A 21 7.25 8.58 -27.21
C SER A 21 6.19 8.51 -28.32
N ILE A 22 5.00 9.10 -28.10
CA ILE A 22 3.95 9.24 -29.11
C ILE A 22 4.47 10.19 -30.20
N GLY A 23 4.95 9.65 -31.31
CA GLY A 23 5.44 10.42 -32.46
C GLY A 23 6.80 9.98 -33.03
N ARG A 24 7.52 9.02 -32.40
CA ARG A 24 8.79 8.49 -32.94
C ARG A 24 8.60 7.18 -33.72
N PRO A 25 9.40 6.91 -34.77
CA PRO A 25 9.32 5.68 -35.55
C PRO A 25 9.68 4.40 -34.74
N ASP A 26 10.52 4.52 -33.70
CA ASP A 26 10.86 3.41 -32.77
C ASP A 26 9.95 3.32 -31.53
N ALA A 27 8.78 3.98 -31.56
CA ALA A 27 7.89 4.14 -30.41
C ALA A 27 7.39 2.81 -29.85
N PHE A 28 7.03 1.83 -30.69
CA PHE A 28 6.40 0.58 -30.24
C PHE A 28 7.27 -0.21 -29.25
N ASN A 29 8.56 -0.39 -29.55
CA ASN A 29 9.46 -1.15 -28.68
C ASN A 29 9.73 -0.44 -27.35
N SER A 30 9.80 0.89 -27.37
CA SER A 30 9.99 1.71 -26.17
C SER A 30 8.73 1.74 -25.30
N ILE A 31 7.54 1.84 -25.90
CA ILE A 31 6.25 1.81 -25.21
C ILE A 31 6.03 0.47 -24.53
N ILE A 32 6.30 -0.64 -25.21
CA ILE A 32 6.13 -2.00 -24.66
C ILE A 32 7.04 -2.20 -23.45
N LYS A 33 8.33 -1.83 -23.55
CA LYS A 33 9.27 -1.92 -22.42
C LYS A 33 8.84 -1.05 -21.23
N ASN A 34 8.44 0.19 -21.47
CA ASN A 34 7.97 1.09 -20.41
C ASN A 34 6.70 0.56 -19.74
N THR A 35 5.77 0.01 -20.51
CA THR A 35 4.52 -0.55 -19.99
C THR A 35 4.77 -1.79 -19.13
N LEU A 36 5.66 -2.69 -19.58
CA LEU A 36 6.03 -3.87 -18.81
C LEU A 36 6.73 -3.49 -17.50
N PHE A 37 7.67 -2.54 -17.55
CA PHE A 37 8.35 -2.06 -16.36
C PHE A 37 7.38 -1.39 -15.38
N TYR A 38 6.43 -0.59 -15.87
CA TYR A 38 5.35 -0.02 -15.06
C TYR A 38 4.55 -1.10 -14.34
N PHE A 39 4.16 -2.17 -15.04
CA PHE A 39 3.35 -3.25 -14.46
C PHE A 39 4.11 -4.01 -13.35
N ILE A 40 5.40 -4.28 -13.56
CA ILE A 40 6.24 -4.96 -12.58
C ILE A 40 6.34 -4.13 -11.29
N MET A 41 6.67 -2.84 -11.40
CA MET A 41 6.81 -1.96 -10.22
C MET A 41 5.48 -1.82 -9.46
N ASN A 42 4.37 -1.65 -10.18
CA ASN A 42 3.04 -1.61 -9.56
C ASN A 42 2.68 -2.91 -8.85
N SER A 43 3.08 -4.07 -9.41
CA SER A 43 2.82 -5.37 -8.77
C SER A 43 3.61 -5.53 -7.47
N GLU A 44 4.85 -5.05 -7.44
CA GLU A 44 5.68 -5.05 -6.23
C GLU A 44 5.06 -4.17 -5.14
N ALA A 45 4.69 -2.92 -5.49
CA ALA A 45 4.03 -2.00 -4.56
C ALA A 45 2.69 -2.56 -4.05
N PHE A 46 1.92 -3.22 -4.91
CA PHE A 46 0.67 -3.88 -4.55
C PHE A 46 0.89 -5.00 -3.52
N VAL A 47 1.89 -5.86 -3.71
CA VAL A 47 2.21 -6.94 -2.78
C VAL A 47 2.58 -6.39 -1.40
N PHE A 48 3.36 -5.31 -1.33
CA PHE A 48 3.71 -4.68 -0.06
C PHE A 48 2.49 -4.06 0.65
N CYS A 49 1.62 -3.38 -0.09
CA CYS A 49 0.38 -2.83 0.47
C CYS A 49 -0.55 -3.94 0.98
N PHE A 50 -0.69 -5.00 0.19
CA PHE A 50 -1.51 -6.15 0.56
C PHE A 50 -0.98 -6.85 1.81
N ALA A 51 0.33 -7.07 1.90
CA ALA A 51 0.95 -7.64 3.09
C ALA A 51 0.75 -6.76 4.34
N GLY A 52 0.86 -5.43 4.19
CA GLY A 52 0.60 -4.47 5.27
C GLY A 52 -0.85 -4.51 5.76
N GLU A 53 -1.80 -4.48 4.83
CA GLU A 53 -3.23 -4.58 5.12
C GLU A 53 -3.59 -5.92 5.77
N TYR A 54 -3.05 -7.02 5.24
CA TYR A 54 -3.27 -8.37 5.75
C TYR A 54 -2.75 -8.50 7.19
N LEU A 55 -1.54 -8.01 7.46
CA LEU A 55 -0.96 -8.04 8.81
C LEU A 55 -1.78 -7.19 9.79
N SER A 56 -2.18 -6.00 9.36
CA SER A 56 -3.01 -5.06 10.13
C SER A 56 -4.38 -5.67 10.49
N THR A 57 -5.02 -6.34 9.52
CA THR A 57 -6.30 -7.02 9.70
C THR A 57 -6.17 -8.23 10.61
N LYS A 58 -5.14 -9.06 10.41
CA LYS A 58 -4.89 -10.23 11.26
C LYS A 58 -4.57 -9.83 12.70
N SER A 59 -3.77 -8.77 12.90
CA SER A 59 -3.49 -8.23 14.22
C SER A 59 -4.78 -7.83 14.96
N LYS A 60 -5.75 -7.24 14.26
CA LYS A 60 -7.06 -6.90 14.83
C LYS A 60 -7.87 -8.15 15.21
N SER A 61 -7.91 -9.14 14.32
CA SER A 61 -8.65 -10.40 14.58
C SER A 61 -8.17 -11.16 15.81
N ILE A 62 -6.89 -11.04 16.18
CA ILE A 62 -6.34 -11.64 17.41
C ILE A 62 -6.96 -10.98 18.65
N GLY A 63 -7.15 -9.66 18.63
CA GLY A 63 -7.81 -8.92 19.69
C GLY A 63 -9.29 -9.30 19.83
N ASP A 64 -9.99 -9.40 18.70
CA ASP A 64 -11.40 -9.80 18.66
C ASP A 64 -11.57 -11.23 19.19
N ALA A 65 -10.74 -12.19 18.75
CA ALA A 65 -10.77 -13.56 19.24
C ALA A 65 -10.42 -13.68 20.74
N ALA A 66 -9.51 -12.84 21.25
CA ALA A 66 -9.19 -12.79 22.67
C ALA A 66 -10.36 -12.20 23.49
N TYR A 67 -11.07 -11.22 22.95
CA TYR A 67 -12.27 -10.64 23.56
C TYR A 67 -13.43 -11.64 23.63
N ASP A 68 -13.63 -12.42 22.57
CA ASP A 68 -14.67 -13.46 22.48
C ASP A 68 -14.36 -14.71 23.33
N SER A 69 -13.17 -14.80 23.91
CA SER A 69 -12.85 -15.86 24.87
C SER A 69 -13.62 -15.65 26.19
N PHE A 70 -13.90 -16.74 26.92
CA PHE A 70 -14.51 -16.69 28.25
C PHE A 70 -13.51 -16.17 29.32
N TRP A 71 -12.85 -15.04 29.05
CA TRP A 71 -11.75 -14.50 29.86
C TRP A 71 -12.18 -14.13 31.28
N TYR A 72 -13.47 -13.89 31.49
CA TYR A 72 -14.09 -13.61 32.78
C TYR A 72 -14.29 -14.86 33.66
N GLU A 73 -14.22 -16.06 33.08
CA GLU A 73 -14.32 -17.34 33.81
C GLU A 73 -12.93 -17.93 34.14
N LEU A 74 -11.85 -17.33 33.64
CA LEU A 74 -10.48 -17.75 33.89
C LEU A 74 -9.96 -17.27 35.25
N ASP A 75 -8.92 -17.95 35.74
CA ASP A 75 -8.19 -17.56 36.95
C ASP A 75 -7.67 -16.12 36.86
N SER A 76 -7.55 -15.45 38.02
CA SER A 76 -7.16 -14.03 38.12
C SER A 76 -5.85 -13.65 37.41
N LYS A 77 -4.92 -14.61 37.24
CA LYS A 77 -3.68 -14.43 36.49
C LYS A 77 -3.90 -14.43 34.98
N ASP A 78 -4.72 -15.34 34.48
CA ASP A 78 -4.93 -15.54 33.05
C ASP A 78 -5.88 -14.49 32.47
N SER A 79 -6.91 -14.10 33.22
CA SER A 79 -7.80 -12.99 32.84
C SER A 79 -7.03 -11.67 32.69
N ARG A 80 -6.06 -11.39 33.58
CA ARG A 80 -5.19 -10.21 33.48
C ARG A 80 -4.28 -10.27 32.25
N ASN A 81 -3.77 -11.45 31.89
CA ASN A 81 -2.95 -11.63 30.69
C ASN A 81 -3.76 -11.39 29.41
N ILE A 82 -4.99 -11.90 29.34
CA ILE A 82 -5.89 -11.67 28.19
C ILE A 82 -6.28 -10.19 28.10
N LEU A 83 -6.56 -9.53 29.22
CA LEU A 83 -6.85 -8.09 29.24
C LEU A 83 -5.68 -7.28 28.64
N LEU A 84 -4.44 -7.59 29.03
CA LEU A 84 -3.25 -6.96 28.47
C LEU A 84 -3.08 -7.24 26.97
N LEU A 85 -3.42 -8.46 26.53
CA LEU A 85 -3.38 -8.85 25.12
C LEU A 85 -4.41 -8.07 24.29
N ILE A 86 -5.65 -7.93 24.78
CA ILE A 86 -6.70 -7.10 24.17
C ILE A 86 -6.24 -5.65 24.11
N LEU A 87 -5.76 -5.08 25.22
CA LEU A 87 -5.29 -3.69 25.28
C LEU A 87 -4.14 -3.42 24.30
N ARG A 88 -3.22 -4.38 24.15
CA ARG A 88 -2.13 -4.30 23.18
C ARG A 88 -2.64 -4.41 21.74
N SER A 89 -3.58 -5.31 21.47
CA SER A 89 -4.11 -5.56 20.12
C SER A 89 -4.92 -4.38 19.55
N GLN A 90 -5.47 -3.53 20.43
CA GLN A 90 -6.12 -2.28 20.04
C GLN A 90 -5.14 -1.28 19.42
N ASN A 91 -3.86 -1.32 19.84
CA ASN A 91 -2.79 -0.64 19.13
C ASN A 91 -2.41 -1.48 17.91
N GLN A 92 -3.15 -1.27 16.83
CA GLN A 92 -2.99 -1.99 15.59
C GLN A 92 -1.53 -1.96 15.14
N LEU A 93 -0.97 -3.14 14.83
CA LEU A 93 0.31 -3.27 14.14
C LEU A 93 0.15 -2.78 12.70
N THR A 94 -0.08 -1.49 12.53
CA THR A 94 -0.03 -0.83 11.23
C THR A 94 1.42 -0.78 10.82
N ILE A 95 1.76 -1.36 9.67
CA ILE A 95 3.05 -1.10 9.06
C ILE A 95 3.01 0.34 8.54
N THR A 96 3.48 1.28 9.36
CA THR A 96 3.55 2.68 9.00
C THR A 96 4.83 2.93 8.21
N ILE A 97 4.70 3.48 7.01
CA ILE A 97 5.83 4.04 6.28
C ILE A 97 6.34 5.27 7.03
N GLY A 98 7.48 5.11 7.70
CA GLY A 98 8.20 6.22 8.33
C GLY A 98 7.39 7.03 9.35
N LYS A 99 6.38 6.41 10.00
CA LYS A 99 5.39 7.07 10.89
C LYS A 99 4.46 8.09 10.23
N ILE A 100 4.52 8.29 8.91
CA ILE A 100 3.77 9.34 8.22
C ILE A 100 2.51 8.77 7.55
N MET A 101 2.56 7.53 7.05
CA MET A 101 1.46 6.96 6.27
C MET A 101 1.30 5.46 6.50
N ASN A 102 0.07 4.99 6.70
CA ASN A 102 -0.23 3.57 6.81
C ASN A 102 -0.13 2.90 5.44
N LEU A 103 0.52 1.74 5.36
CA LEU A 103 0.44 0.87 4.18
C LEU A 103 -0.96 0.27 4.10
N SER A 104 -1.81 0.84 3.25
CA SER A 104 -3.13 0.31 2.96
C SER A 104 -3.40 0.26 1.46
N LEU A 105 -4.30 -0.64 1.07
CA LEU A 105 -4.74 -0.74 -0.32
C LEU A 105 -5.46 0.54 -0.79
N GLU A 106 -6.09 1.25 0.15
CA GLU A 106 -6.73 2.55 -0.06
C GLU A 106 -5.71 3.63 -0.47
N GLN A 107 -4.57 3.69 0.23
CA GLN A 107 -3.50 4.63 -0.10
C GLN A 107 -2.91 4.35 -1.49
N PHE A 108 -2.73 3.07 -1.84
CA PHE A 108 -2.30 2.68 -3.19
C PHE A 108 -3.28 3.17 -4.27
N SER A 109 -4.60 3.00 -4.05
CA SER A 109 -5.62 3.50 -4.97
C SER A 109 -5.57 5.02 -5.13
N ASN A 110 -5.39 5.75 -4.02
CA ASN A 110 -5.28 7.21 -4.06
C ASN A 110 -4.05 7.67 -4.83
N ILE A 111 -2.92 6.97 -4.70
CA ILE A 111 -1.70 7.27 -5.45
C ILE A 111 -1.89 7.04 -6.95
N ILE A 112 -2.53 5.95 -7.36
CA ILE A 112 -2.85 5.71 -8.78
C ILE A 112 -3.82 6.78 -9.33
N LYS A 113 -4.85 7.16 -8.56
CA LYS A 113 -5.80 8.21 -8.99
C LYS A 113 -5.11 9.56 -9.19
N THR A 114 -4.25 9.94 -8.23
CA THR A 114 -3.53 11.22 -8.31
C THR A 114 -2.52 11.22 -9.45
N SER A 115 -1.77 10.14 -9.67
CA SER A 115 -0.85 10.03 -10.81
C SER A 115 -1.58 10.08 -12.16
N ALA A 116 -2.72 9.39 -12.30
CA ALA A 116 -3.55 9.46 -13.49
C ALA A 116 -4.07 10.89 -13.74
N SER A 117 -4.48 11.60 -12.68
CA SER A 117 -4.91 13.00 -12.78
C SER A 117 -3.78 13.92 -13.26
N TYR A 118 -2.55 13.76 -12.76
CA TYR A 118 -1.39 14.51 -13.25
C TYR A 118 -1.09 14.24 -14.72
N ILE A 119 -1.18 12.97 -15.15
CA ILE A 119 -0.99 12.59 -16.55
C ILE A 119 -2.08 13.21 -17.43
N SER A 120 -3.35 13.20 -17.00
CA SER A 120 -4.44 13.85 -17.74
C SER A 120 -4.23 15.35 -17.90
N ILE A 121 -3.74 16.04 -16.87
CA ILE A 121 -3.42 17.47 -16.94
C ILE A 121 -2.27 17.71 -17.94
N LEU A 122 -1.20 16.90 -17.87
CA LEU A 122 -0.08 16.99 -18.81
C LEU A 122 -0.52 16.76 -20.26
N LEU A 123 -1.40 15.77 -20.50
CA LEU A 123 -1.96 15.48 -21.82
C LEU A 123 -2.86 16.62 -22.33
N ALA A 124 -3.57 17.32 -21.44
CA ALA A 124 -4.41 18.44 -21.83
C ALA A 124 -3.61 19.73 -22.13
N MET A 125 -2.40 19.87 -21.56
CA MET A 125 -1.51 21.02 -21.81
C MET A 125 -0.60 20.85 -23.04
N TYR A 126 -0.43 19.61 -23.53
CA TYR A 126 0.36 19.28 -24.72
C TYR A 126 -0.53 19.17 -25.95
#